data_AF-B2AI62-F1
#
_entry.id   AF-B2AI62-F1
#
_cell.length_a   1.000
_cell.length_b   1.000
_cell.length_c   1.000
_cell.angle_alpha   90.00
_cell.angle_beta   90.00
_cell.angle_gamma   90.00
#
_symmetry.space_group_name_H-M   'P 1'
#
loop_
_entity.id
_entity.type
_entity.pdbx_description
1 polymer ?
#
loop_
_entity_poly.entity_id
_entity_poly.type
_entity_poly.pdbx_seq_one_letter_code
_entity_poly.pdbx_strand_id
1 'polypeptide(L)'
;MTSSFEVDGFLSDLSGVIALNNREYAGRFRFARELNRLGMKILYQTAADKTKSAEWISLALLGRALQAFQAAMLLLERGMVPEASGSARHLCEALIVVGGLRADATLPQRIVSAHELHKKKIGNAILESKSLLELFNPEIISTLHARVSSLRDQRLDDLKLEQIAGKAGLLDVYTMYYRQLSGEGAHITAGTLEHHLVGGDDDIAELQMEPSDRGLDFVLLASISCLFGVIRETRERFGLEALESEWQIIAKRFDAEKMQ
;
A
#
# COMPACT_ATOMS: atom_id res chain seq x y z
N MET A 1 32.26 16.68 1.30
CA MET A 1 32.06 16.35 2.72
C MET A 1 30.96 15.33 2.76
N THR A 2 31.25 14.09 3.17
CA THR A 2 30.21 13.12 3.54
C THR A 2 29.55 13.65 4.80
N SER A 3 28.24 13.90 4.76
CA SER A 3 27.46 14.28 5.94
C SER A 3 27.23 13.07 6.83
N SER A 4 27.11 13.31 8.13
CA SER A 4 26.83 12.26 9.12
C SER A 4 25.32 12.13 9.36
N PHE A 5 24.91 10.98 9.93
CA PHE A 5 23.49 10.71 10.20
C PHE A 5 22.89 11.72 11.18
N GLU A 6 23.68 12.20 12.14
CA GLU A 6 23.24 13.17 13.14
C GLU A 6 22.87 14.54 12.54
N VAL A 7 23.36 14.85 11.34
CA VAL A 7 23.08 16.11 10.64
C VAL A 7 21.98 15.94 9.59
N ASP A 8 22.10 14.92 8.74
CA ASP A 8 21.23 14.75 7.56
C ASP A 8 20.19 13.63 7.72
N GLY A 9 20.25 12.86 8.81
CA GLY A 9 19.38 11.70 9.04
C GLY A 9 19.45 10.70 7.89
N PHE A 10 18.28 10.22 7.46
CA PHE A 10 18.17 9.30 6.32
C PHE A 10 18.53 9.92 4.96
N LEU A 11 18.85 11.22 4.90
CA LEU A 11 19.38 11.87 3.70
C LEU A 11 20.92 11.80 3.60
N SER A 12 21.60 11.32 4.66
CA SER A 12 23.05 11.05 4.65
C SER A 12 23.42 9.85 3.76
N ASP A 13 24.72 9.55 3.65
CA ASP A 13 25.18 8.36 2.92
C ASP A 13 24.88 7.07 3.69
N LEU A 14 23.85 6.35 3.25
CA LEU A 14 23.42 5.07 3.81
C LEU A 14 23.98 3.85 3.06
N SER A 15 25.02 4.00 2.22
CA SER A 15 25.56 2.91 1.41
C SER A 15 25.97 1.67 2.23
N GLY A 16 26.52 1.86 3.42
CA GLY A 16 26.86 0.78 4.35
C GLY A 16 25.65 -0.01 4.84
N VAL A 17 24.58 0.69 5.25
CA VAL A 17 23.31 0.08 5.68
C VAL A 17 22.64 -0.66 4.52
N ILE A 18 22.61 -0.03 3.34
CA ILE A 18 22.05 -0.64 2.13
C ILE A 18 22.79 -1.93 1.79
N ALA A 19 24.12 -1.92 1.85
CA ALA A 19 24.93 -3.12 1.59
C ALA A 19 24.71 -4.21 2.65
N LEU A 20 24.58 -3.83 3.93
CA LEU A 20 24.27 -4.74 5.03
C LEU A 20 22.92 -5.43 4.81
N ASN A 21 21.84 -4.66 4.66
CA ASN A 21 20.49 -5.20 4.48
C ASN A 21 20.36 -6.03 3.20
N ASN A 22 21.00 -5.61 2.10
CA ASN A 22 21.03 -6.39 0.86
C ASN A 22 21.81 -7.71 1.01
N ARG A 23 22.79 -7.78 1.93
CA ARG A 23 23.54 -9.02 2.21
C ARG A 23 22.73 -9.95 3.09
N GLU A 24 22.12 -9.44 4.15
CA GLU A 24 21.35 -10.24 5.10
C GLU A 24 20.06 -10.79 4.50
N TYR A 25 19.32 -9.95 3.76
CA TYR A 25 18.05 -10.33 3.13
C TYR A 25 18.19 -10.61 1.63
N ALA A 26 19.38 -11.02 1.19
CA ALA A 26 19.74 -11.11 -0.23
C ALA A 26 18.79 -11.98 -1.05
N GLY A 27 18.34 -13.11 -0.50
CA GLY A 27 17.40 -14.02 -1.16
C GLY A 27 16.06 -13.34 -1.46
N ARG A 28 15.47 -12.74 -0.42
CA ARG A 28 14.17 -12.06 -0.47
C ARG A 28 14.21 -10.79 -1.32
N PHE A 29 15.26 -9.97 -1.24
CA PHE A 29 15.41 -8.80 -2.13
C PHE A 29 15.63 -9.18 -3.59
N ARG A 30 16.38 -10.26 -3.88
CA ARG A 30 16.48 -10.77 -5.26
C ARG A 30 15.11 -11.20 -5.79
N PHE A 31 14.36 -11.96 -4.98
CA PHE A 31 13.02 -12.40 -5.37
C PHE A 31 12.05 -11.22 -5.55
N ALA A 32 12.09 -10.23 -4.65
CA ALA A 32 11.33 -9.00 -4.76
C ALA A 32 11.58 -8.28 -6.09
N ARG A 33 12.85 -8.18 -6.52
CA ARG A 33 13.22 -7.56 -7.81
C ARG A 33 12.72 -8.36 -9.01
N GLU A 34 12.73 -9.68 -8.95
CA GLU A 34 12.15 -10.55 -9.99
C GLU A 34 10.63 -10.37 -10.09
N LEU A 35 9.94 -10.39 -8.95
CA LEU A 35 8.50 -10.19 -8.87
C LEU A 35 8.09 -8.81 -9.42
N ASN A 36 8.84 -7.76 -9.07
CA ASN A 36 8.65 -6.42 -9.61
C ASN A 36 8.80 -6.40 -11.14
N ARG A 37 9.82 -7.06 -11.71
CA ARG A 37 10.01 -7.12 -13.17
C ARG A 37 8.82 -7.79 -13.86
N LEU A 38 8.31 -8.90 -13.32
CA LEU A 38 7.13 -9.56 -13.86
C LEU A 38 5.91 -8.64 -13.80
N GLY A 39 5.66 -7.99 -12.67
CA GLY A 39 4.53 -7.06 -12.54
C GLY A 39 4.62 -5.86 -13.48
N MET A 40 5.80 -5.25 -13.63
CA MET A 40 6.04 -4.18 -14.60
C MET A 40 5.80 -4.65 -16.03
N LYS A 41 6.26 -5.85 -16.38
CA LYS A 41 6.01 -6.46 -17.69
C LYS A 41 4.52 -6.63 -17.95
N ILE A 42 3.77 -7.18 -16.99
CA ILE A 42 2.31 -7.33 -17.06
C ILE A 42 1.64 -5.98 -17.26
N LEU A 43 2.00 -4.96 -16.46
CA LEU A 43 1.40 -3.63 -16.53
C LEU A 43 1.51 -3.02 -17.93
N TYR A 44 2.68 -3.11 -18.57
CA TYR A 44 2.92 -2.49 -19.88
C TYR A 44 2.52 -3.35 -21.08
N GLN A 45 2.34 -4.66 -20.90
CA GLN A 45 1.95 -5.58 -21.98
C GLN A 45 0.44 -5.90 -21.99
N THR A 46 -0.30 -5.50 -20.95
CA THR A 46 -1.73 -5.76 -20.83
C THR A 46 -2.55 -4.55 -21.27
N ALA A 47 -3.55 -4.79 -22.11
CA ALA A 47 -4.53 -3.78 -22.51
C ALA A 47 -5.89 -4.08 -21.87
N ALA A 48 -6.46 -3.09 -21.18
CA ALA A 48 -7.83 -3.17 -20.68
C ALA A 48 -8.85 -2.80 -21.75
N ASP A 49 -9.96 -3.53 -21.78
CA ASP A 49 -11.14 -3.20 -22.57
C ASP A 49 -11.79 -1.93 -21.99
N LYS A 50 -11.96 -0.90 -22.84
CA LYS A 50 -12.56 0.40 -22.47
C LYS A 50 -14.00 0.29 -21.95
N THR A 51 -14.68 -0.79 -22.26
CA THR A 51 -16.07 -1.03 -21.82
C THR A 51 -16.15 -1.70 -20.45
N LYS A 52 -15.04 -2.23 -19.93
CA LYS A 52 -15.01 -3.01 -18.68
C LYS A 52 -14.26 -2.26 -17.58
N SER A 53 -15.01 -1.53 -16.76
CA SER A 53 -14.43 -0.73 -15.66
C SER A 53 -13.55 -1.55 -14.71
N ALA A 54 -13.90 -2.81 -14.44
CA ALA A 54 -13.12 -3.67 -13.56
C ALA A 54 -11.72 -4.00 -14.12
N GLU A 55 -11.54 -4.05 -15.44
CA GLU A 55 -10.22 -4.24 -16.05
C GLU A 55 -9.34 -3.00 -15.86
N TRP A 56 -9.88 -1.80 -16.11
CA TRP A 56 -9.15 -0.55 -15.87
C TRP A 56 -8.77 -0.34 -14.41
N ILE A 57 -9.70 -0.63 -13.50
CA ILE A 57 -9.42 -0.54 -12.06
C ILE A 57 -8.33 -1.56 -11.68
N SER A 58 -8.36 -2.77 -12.23
CA SER A 58 -7.33 -3.77 -11.96
C SER A 58 -5.94 -3.33 -12.43
N LEU A 59 -5.80 -2.78 -13.64
CA LEU A 59 -4.51 -2.26 -14.12
C LEU A 59 -4.04 -1.04 -13.33
N ALA A 60 -4.96 -0.13 -12.97
CA ALA A 60 -4.63 1.02 -12.14
C ALA A 60 -4.15 0.58 -10.74
N LEU A 61 -4.78 -0.43 -10.16
CA LEU A 61 -4.38 -1.01 -8.87
C LEU A 61 -3.06 -1.78 -8.98
N LEU A 62 -2.78 -2.49 -10.09
CA LEU A 62 -1.46 -3.08 -10.34
C LEU A 62 -0.39 -1.98 -10.40
N GLY A 63 -0.62 -0.88 -11.11
CA GLY A 63 0.30 0.26 -11.17
C GLY A 63 0.55 0.87 -9.78
N ARG A 64 -0.52 1.12 -9.01
CA ARG A 64 -0.42 1.61 -7.62
C ARG A 64 0.33 0.62 -6.73
N ALA A 65 0.08 -0.68 -6.86
CA ALA A 65 0.77 -1.71 -6.11
C ALA A 65 2.26 -1.74 -6.45
N LEU A 66 2.64 -1.67 -7.72
CA LEU A 66 4.05 -1.63 -8.13
C LEU A 66 4.79 -0.43 -7.55
N GLN A 67 4.18 0.76 -7.57
CA GLN A 67 4.77 1.96 -6.96
C GLN A 67 4.94 1.80 -5.44
N ALA A 68 3.91 1.32 -4.74
CA ALA A 68 3.98 1.07 -3.30
C ALA A 68 5.03 0.00 -2.96
N PHE A 69 5.15 -1.04 -3.77
CA PHE A 69 6.15 -2.09 -3.59
C PHE A 69 7.56 -1.55 -3.75
N GLN A 70 7.81 -0.78 -4.82
CA GLN A 70 9.11 -0.16 -5.08
C GLN A 70 9.49 0.81 -3.95
N ALA A 71 8.54 1.62 -3.47
CA ALA A 71 8.76 2.50 -2.32
C ALA A 71 9.12 1.70 -1.06
N ALA A 72 8.37 0.64 -0.75
CA ALA A 72 8.67 -0.24 0.39
C ALA A 72 10.08 -0.83 0.28
N MET A 73 10.48 -1.36 -0.88
CA MET A 73 11.82 -1.93 -1.05
C MET A 73 12.93 -0.91 -0.83
N LEU A 74 12.78 0.31 -1.39
CA LEU A 74 13.76 1.39 -1.21
C LEU A 74 13.89 1.82 0.25
N LEU A 75 12.79 1.86 1.00
CA LEU A 75 12.77 2.20 2.41
C LEU A 75 13.38 1.08 3.28
N LEU A 76 13.05 -0.19 3.00
CA LEU A 76 13.62 -1.34 3.72
C LEU A 76 15.13 -1.48 3.51
N GLU A 77 15.63 -1.25 2.29
CA GLU A 77 17.07 -1.21 2.01
C GLU A 77 17.80 -0.17 2.88
N ARG A 78 17.12 0.91 3.28
CA ARG A 78 17.66 2.00 4.10
C ARG A 78 17.36 1.84 5.60
N GLY A 79 16.71 0.76 6.02
CA GLY A 79 16.31 0.54 7.41
C GLY A 79 15.16 1.45 7.89
N MET A 80 14.37 2.01 6.97
CA MET A 80 13.18 2.83 7.28
C MET A 80 11.94 1.95 7.40
N VAL A 81 11.95 0.99 8.33
CA VAL A 81 10.91 -0.06 8.42
C VAL A 81 9.51 0.50 8.73
N PRO A 82 9.30 1.44 9.67
CA PRO A 82 7.97 1.99 9.94
C PRO A 82 7.35 2.67 8.71
N GLU A 83 8.13 3.46 7.97
CA GLU A 83 7.69 4.11 6.73
C GLU A 83 7.44 3.09 5.60
N ALA A 84 8.25 2.03 5.53
CA ALA A 84 8.00 0.93 4.61
C ALA A 84 6.68 0.21 4.91
N SER A 85 6.27 0.10 6.19
CA SER A 85 5.00 -0.51 6.59
C SER A 85 3.79 0.22 6.01
N GLY A 86 3.84 1.57 5.96
CA GLY A 86 2.81 2.37 5.30
C GLY A 86 2.68 2.04 3.81
N SER A 87 3.82 1.90 3.11
CA SER A 87 3.83 1.47 1.71
C SER A 87 3.32 0.04 1.53
N ALA A 88 3.71 -0.88 2.41
CA ALA A 88 3.23 -2.26 2.39
C ALA A 88 1.71 -2.37 2.65
N ARG A 89 1.16 -1.50 3.50
CA ARG A 89 -0.29 -1.41 3.71
C ARG A 89 -1.03 -1.09 2.42
N HIS A 90 -0.53 -0.15 1.61
CA HIS A 90 -1.14 0.18 0.32
C HIS A 90 -1.19 -1.03 -0.63
N LEU A 91 -0.21 -1.95 -0.54
CA LEU A 91 -0.24 -3.21 -1.30
C LEU A 91 -1.38 -4.12 -0.85
N CYS A 92 -1.62 -4.22 0.46
CA CYS A 92 -2.71 -5.02 1.02
C CYS A 92 -4.07 -4.50 0.52
N GLU A 93 -4.26 -3.17 0.56
CA GLU A 93 -5.48 -2.53 0.04
C GLU A 93 -5.67 -2.83 -1.45
N ALA A 94 -4.61 -2.72 -2.25
CA ALA A 94 -4.65 -3.03 -3.67
C ALA A 94 -5.02 -4.51 -3.91
N LEU A 95 -4.39 -5.46 -3.21
CA LEU A 95 -4.71 -6.88 -3.32
C LEU A 95 -6.17 -7.17 -2.98
N ILE A 96 -6.64 -6.66 -1.83
CA ILE A 96 -8.02 -6.88 -1.38
C ILE A 96 -9.02 -6.36 -2.42
N VAL A 97 -8.78 -5.17 -2.97
CA VAL A 97 -9.70 -4.58 -3.95
C VAL A 97 -9.62 -5.32 -5.29
N VAL A 98 -8.43 -5.68 -5.79
CA VAL A 98 -8.28 -6.45 -7.04
C VAL A 98 -8.96 -7.82 -6.93
N GLY A 99 -8.75 -8.55 -5.83
CA GLY A 99 -9.46 -9.80 -5.57
C GLY A 99 -10.98 -9.60 -5.43
N GLY A 100 -11.39 -8.51 -4.78
CA GLY A 100 -12.79 -8.11 -4.66
C GLY A 100 -13.49 -7.87 -6.00
N LEU A 101 -12.79 -7.36 -7.01
CA LEU A 101 -13.35 -7.13 -8.35
C LEU A 101 -13.76 -8.44 -9.05
N ARG A 102 -13.26 -9.60 -8.58
CA ARG A 102 -13.67 -10.92 -9.09
C ARG A 102 -14.92 -11.43 -8.36
N ALA A 103 -15.03 -11.13 -7.07
CA ALA A 103 -16.11 -11.61 -6.21
C ALA A 103 -17.35 -10.70 -6.19
N ASP A 104 -17.23 -9.43 -6.58
CA ASP A 104 -18.30 -8.43 -6.49
C ASP A 104 -18.34 -7.55 -7.74
N ALA A 105 -19.29 -7.84 -8.65
CA ALA A 105 -19.48 -7.09 -9.89
C ALA A 105 -19.90 -5.63 -9.67
N THR A 106 -20.40 -5.28 -8.48
CA THR A 106 -20.81 -3.90 -8.13
C THR A 106 -19.65 -3.06 -7.60
N LEU A 107 -18.50 -3.69 -7.32
CA LEU A 107 -17.37 -3.02 -6.69
C LEU A 107 -16.83 -1.81 -7.48
N PRO A 108 -16.75 -1.82 -8.82
CA PRO A 108 -16.37 -0.61 -9.58
C PRO A 108 -17.24 0.61 -9.25
N GLN A 109 -18.56 0.43 -9.18
CA GLN A 109 -19.49 1.52 -8.85
C GLN A 109 -19.36 1.93 -7.38
N ARG A 110 -19.16 0.97 -6.48
CA ARG A 110 -18.91 1.25 -5.06
C ARG A 110 -17.63 2.06 -4.83
N ILE A 111 -16.58 1.84 -5.62
CA ILE A 111 -15.35 2.65 -5.56
C ILE A 111 -15.63 4.11 -5.92
N VAL A 112 -16.37 4.35 -7.00
CA VAL A 112 -16.78 5.70 -7.40
C VAL A 112 -17.66 6.34 -6.32
N SER A 113 -18.63 5.58 -5.81
CA SER A 113 -19.52 6.03 -4.74
C SER A 113 -18.76 6.43 -3.47
N ALA A 114 -17.77 5.64 -3.04
CA ALA A 114 -16.98 5.94 -1.87
C ALA A 114 -16.11 7.20 -2.05
N HIS A 115 -15.60 7.44 -3.26
CA HIS A 115 -14.92 8.69 -3.59
C HIS A 115 -15.85 9.91 -3.46
N GLU A 116 -17.07 9.80 -3.97
CA GLU A 116 -18.07 10.87 -3.83
C GLU A 116 -18.49 11.08 -2.37
N LEU A 117 -18.60 10.00 -1.59
CA LEU A 117 -18.86 10.10 -0.16
C LEU A 117 -17.73 10.83 0.56
N HIS A 118 -16.47 10.51 0.23
CA HIS A 118 -15.30 11.16 0.80
C HIS A 118 -15.26 12.66 0.47
N LYS A 119 -15.49 13.03 -0.80
CA LYS A 119 -15.60 14.43 -1.23
C LYS A 119 -16.73 15.17 -0.52
N LYS A 120 -17.89 14.54 -0.35
CA LYS A 120 -19.02 15.11 0.40
C LYS A 120 -18.64 15.38 1.85
N LYS A 121 -17.97 14.43 2.52
CA LYS A 121 -17.51 14.59 3.91
C LYS A 121 -16.52 15.76 4.05
N ILE A 122 -15.52 15.86 3.17
CA ILE A 122 -14.58 16.99 3.16
C ILE A 122 -15.31 18.31 2.90
N GLY A 123 -16.21 18.33 1.91
CA GLY A 123 -16.97 19.53 1.57
C GLY A 123 -17.81 20.05 2.73
N ASN A 124 -18.52 19.16 3.43
CA ASN A 124 -19.25 19.52 4.65
C ASN A 124 -18.31 20.09 5.72
N ALA A 125 -17.19 19.42 6.01
CA ALA A 125 -16.25 19.88 7.02
C ALA A 125 -15.68 21.27 6.73
N ILE A 126 -15.42 21.59 5.46
CA ILE A 126 -15.00 22.94 5.05
C ILE A 126 -16.14 23.95 5.24
N LEU A 127 -17.35 23.62 4.77
CA LEU A 127 -18.51 24.51 4.84
C LEU A 127 -18.99 24.78 6.28
N GLU A 128 -18.74 23.86 7.20
CA GLU A 128 -19.05 24.00 8.62
C GLU A 128 -17.99 24.79 9.40
N SER A 129 -16.80 25.00 8.82
CA SER A 129 -15.68 25.66 9.49
C SER A 129 -15.50 27.10 9.04
N LYS A 130 -15.85 28.05 9.92
CA LYS A 130 -15.72 29.49 9.65
C LYS A 130 -14.29 29.90 9.28
N SER A 131 -13.29 29.37 9.97
CA SER A 131 -11.88 29.69 9.67
C SER A 131 -11.44 29.19 8.30
N LEU A 132 -11.97 28.05 7.83
CA LEU A 132 -11.68 27.56 6.49
C LEU A 132 -12.39 28.39 5.43
N LEU A 133 -13.65 28.77 5.66
CA LEU A 133 -14.40 29.63 4.74
C LEU A 133 -13.69 30.96 4.45
N GLU A 134 -13.03 31.54 5.45
CA GLU A 134 -12.26 32.79 5.31
C GLU A 134 -10.97 32.63 4.47
N LEU A 135 -10.45 31.41 4.34
CA LEU A 135 -9.24 31.11 3.55
C LEU A 135 -9.50 30.91 2.06
N PHE A 136 -10.74 30.59 1.67
CA PHE A 136 -11.09 30.27 0.29
C PHE A 136 -11.79 31.43 -0.41
N ASN A 137 -11.57 31.52 -1.73
CA ASN A 137 -12.34 32.43 -2.59
C ASN A 137 -13.85 32.08 -2.52
N PRO A 138 -14.76 33.06 -2.37
CA PRO A 138 -16.21 32.86 -2.44
C PRO A 138 -16.72 32.01 -3.61
N GLU A 139 -16.10 32.07 -4.79
CA GLU A 139 -16.47 31.24 -5.97
C GLU A 139 -16.20 29.75 -5.74
N ILE A 140 -15.09 29.42 -5.06
CA ILE A 140 -14.74 28.05 -4.68
C ILE A 140 -15.76 27.55 -3.66
N ILE A 141 -16.11 28.38 -2.67
CA ILE A 141 -17.13 28.05 -1.67
C ILE A 141 -18.50 27.81 -2.31
N SER A 142 -18.91 28.66 -3.26
CA SER A 142 -20.16 28.47 -4.00
C SER A 142 -20.16 27.15 -4.80
N THR A 143 -19.07 26.85 -5.50
CA THR A 143 -18.90 25.59 -6.25
C THR A 143 -18.96 24.38 -5.32
N LEU A 144 -18.30 24.46 -4.16
CA LEU A 144 -18.32 23.40 -3.15
C LEU A 144 -19.72 23.18 -2.58
N HIS A 145 -20.44 24.27 -2.26
CA HIS A 145 -21.81 24.22 -1.76
C HIS A 145 -22.76 23.60 -2.78
N ALA A 146 -22.63 23.95 -4.06
CA ALA A 146 -23.39 23.34 -5.16
C ALA A 146 -23.09 21.84 -5.28
N ARG A 147 -21.80 21.45 -5.21
CA ARG A 147 -21.40 20.04 -5.27
C ARG A 147 -21.96 19.24 -4.10
N VAL A 148 -21.78 19.69 -2.87
CA VAL A 148 -22.29 19.04 -1.67
C VAL A 148 -23.82 18.89 -1.73
N SER A 149 -24.51 19.96 -2.12
CA SER A 149 -25.98 19.96 -2.29
C SER A 149 -26.44 18.91 -3.32
N SER A 150 -25.73 18.78 -4.45
CA SER A 150 -26.06 17.79 -5.49
C SER A 150 -25.96 16.33 -5.02
N LEU A 151 -25.18 16.07 -3.96
CA LEU A 151 -24.96 14.75 -3.38
C LEU A 151 -25.83 14.50 -2.14
N ARG A 152 -26.66 15.47 -1.72
CA ARG A 152 -27.38 15.41 -0.44
C ARG A 152 -28.27 14.17 -0.32
N ASP A 153 -29.10 13.92 -1.32
CA ASP A 153 -30.10 12.85 -1.32
C ASP A 153 -29.62 11.56 -2.00
N GLN A 154 -28.35 11.53 -2.42
CA GLN A 154 -27.75 10.33 -3.00
C GLN A 154 -27.33 9.36 -1.90
N ARG A 155 -27.72 8.08 -2.03
CA ARG A 155 -27.17 7.00 -1.23
C ARG A 155 -25.76 6.70 -1.73
N LEU A 156 -24.77 7.04 -0.92
CA LEU A 156 -23.37 6.78 -1.22
C LEU A 156 -22.85 5.68 -0.29
N ASP A 157 -22.36 4.60 -0.88
CA ASP A 157 -21.73 3.50 -0.18
C ASP A 157 -20.27 3.81 0.18
N ASP A 158 -19.83 3.28 1.31
CA ASP A 158 -18.43 3.31 1.75
C ASP A 158 -17.70 2.01 1.35
N LEU A 159 -16.37 2.07 1.27
CA LEU A 159 -15.53 0.89 1.02
C LEU A 159 -15.03 0.29 2.33
N LYS A 160 -15.71 -0.76 2.78
CA LYS A 160 -15.27 -1.55 3.94
C LYS A 160 -14.34 -2.67 3.49
N LEU A 161 -13.03 -2.47 3.64
CA LEU A 161 -12.01 -3.43 3.18
C LEU A 161 -12.19 -4.83 3.77
N GLU A 162 -12.56 -4.95 5.04
CA GLU A 162 -12.84 -6.25 5.68
C GLU A 162 -13.93 -7.05 4.94
N GLN A 163 -15.00 -6.37 4.53
CA GLN A 163 -16.11 -7.00 3.81
C GLN A 163 -15.68 -7.42 2.41
N ILE A 164 -14.85 -6.61 1.75
CA ILE A 164 -14.30 -6.92 0.42
C ILE A 164 -13.37 -8.13 0.54
N ALA A 165 -12.49 -8.13 1.54
CA ALA A 165 -11.59 -9.25 1.85
C ALA A 165 -12.38 -10.53 2.13
N GLY A 166 -13.45 -10.46 2.92
CA GLY A 166 -14.38 -11.56 3.16
C GLY A 166 -14.93 -12.18 1.88
N LYS A 167 -15.44 -11.35 0.97
CA LYS A 167 -15.97 -11.82 -0.32
C LYS A 167 -14.87 -12.38 -1.23
N ALA A 168 -13.67 -11.81 -1.19
CA ALA A 168 -12.53 -12.22 -2.02
C ALA A 168 -11.78 -13.45 -1.49
N GLY A 169 -12.09 -13.92 -0.27
CA GLY A 169 -11.34 -14.98 0.40
C GLY A 169 -9.95 -14.54 0.87
N LEU A 170 -9.80 -13.26 1.24
CA LEU A 170 -8.54 -12.61 1.62
C LEU A 170 -8.57 -12.06 3.07
N LEU A 171 -9.37 -12.67 3.95
CA LEU A 171 -9.45 -12.24 5.35
C LEU A 171 -8.14 -12.45 6.12
N ASP A 172 -7.34 -13.43 5.72
CA ASP A 172 -5.98 -13.64 6.21
C ASP A 172 -5.08 -12.43 5.90
N VAL A 173 -5.08 -11.95 4.65
CA VAL A 173 -4.35 -10.74 4.24
C VAL A 173 -4.85 -9.52 5.02
N TYR A 174 -6.16 -9.38 5.17
CA TYR A 174 -6.74 -8.29 5.95
C TYR A 174 -6.31 -8.33 7.42
N THR A 175 -6.38 -9.51 8.04
CA THR A 175 -6.16 -9.67 9.48
C THR A 175 -4.68 -9.63 9.84
N MET A 176 -3.84 -10.34 9.09
CA MET A 176 -2.41 -10.47 9.38
C MET A 176 -1.62 -9.28 8.87
N TYR A 177 -1.75 -8.92 7.60
CA TYR A 177 -0.91 -7.86 7.03
C TYR A 177 -1.55 -6.49 7.19
N TYR A 178 -2.77 -6.28 6.69
CA TYR A 178 -3.35 -4.94 6.68
C TYR A 178 -3.52 -4.37 8.10
N ARG A 179 -4.10 -5.11 9.04
CA ARG A 179 -4.29 -4.60 10.42
C ARG A 179 -2.97 -4.36 11.15
N GLN A 180 -2.00 -5.27 11.04
CA GLN A 180 -0.71 -5.11 11.69
C GLN A 180 0.04 -3.92 11.11
N LEU A 181 0.22 -3.85 9.79
CA LEU A 181 0.89 -2.72 9.12
C LEU A 181 0.20 -1.37 9.38
N SER A 182 -1.13 -1.38 9.59
CA SER A 182 -1.87 -0.18 10.00
C SER A 182 -1.53 0.29 11.40
N GLY A 183 -1.37 -0.65 12.34
CA GLY A 183 -0.94 -0.36 13.70
C GLY A 183 0.51 0.15 13.74
N GLU A 184 1.39 -0.43 12.91
CA GLU A 184 2.83 -0.18 12.92
C GLU A 184 3.26 1.07 12.13
N GLY A 185 2.52 1.50 11.11
CA GLY A 185 2.99 2.55 10.19
C GLY A 185 1.96 3.60 9.77
N ALA A 186 0.68 3.46 10.12
CA ALA A 186 -0.36 4.39 9.66
C ALA A 186 -1.01 5.22 10.78
N HIS A 187 -1.00 4.74 12.01
CA HIS A 187 -1.62 5.42 13.14
C HIS A 187 -0.55 5.84 14.15
N ILE A 188 -0.67 7.05 14.71
CA ILE A 188 0.16 7.46 15.85
C ILE A 188 -0.37 6.73 17.08
N THR A 189 0.22 5.58 17.37
CA THR A 189 -0.09 4.77 18.55
C THR A 189 1.17 4.59 19.39
N ALA A 190 1.01 4.14 20.62
CA ALA A 190 2.16 3.82 21.47
C ALA A 190 3.10 2.80 20.79
N GLY A 191 2.55 1.77 20.12
CA GLY A 191 3.36 0.78 19.38
C GLY A 191 4.16 1.39 18.23
N THR A 192 3.58 2.35 17.49
CA THR A 192 4.31 3.07 16.43
C THR A 192 5.46 3.89 16.98
N LEU A 193 5.27 4.52 18.15
CA LEU A 193 6.30 5.34 18.80
C LEU A 193 7.38 4.49 19.47
N GLU A 194 7.08 3.25 19.84
CA GLU A 194 8.02 2.30 20.43
C GLU A 194 9.21 2.00 19.50
N HIS A 195 9.03 2.09 18.18
CA HIS A 195 10.15 1.99 17.22
C HIS A 195 11.21 3.08 17.37
N HIS A 196 10.86 4.18 18.03
CA HIS A 196 11.75 5.29 18.31
C HIS A 196 12.31 5.26 19.73
N LEU A 197 12.05 4.21 20.51
CA LEU A 197 12.49 4.12 21.90
C LEU A 197 13.37 2.89 22.09
N VAL A 198 14.49 3.07 22.78
CA VAL A 198 15.30 1.95 23.30
C VAL A 198 15.26 2.01 24.82
N GLY A 199 15.01 0.87 25.44
CA GLY A 199 14.81 0.74 26.88
C GLY A 199 14.05 -0.53 27.24
N GLY A 200 13.80 -0.73 28.53
CA GLY A 200 12.89 -1.76 29.03
C GLY A 200 11.50 -1.18 29.31
N ASP A 201 10.53 -2.05 29.62
CA ASP A 201 9.12 -1.67 29.84
C ASP A 201 8.93 -0.54 30.88
N ASP A 202 9.83 -0.42 31.86
CA ASP A 202 9.75 0.55 32.95
C ASP A 202 10.79 1.69 32.85
N ASP A 203 11.72 1.67 31.88
CA ASP A 203 12.78 2.68 31.74
C ASP A 203 13.19 2.90 30.28
N ILE A 204 12.75 4.02 29.71
CA ILE A 204 13.13 4.49 28.38
C ILE A 204 14.52 5.13 28.49
N ALA A 205 15.51 4.50 27.87
CA ALA A 205 16.90 4.92 27.96
C ALA A 205 17.27 5.98 26.91
N GLU A 206 16.78 5.84 25.67
CA GLU A 206 17.18 6.69 24.54
C GLU A 206 16.15 6.72 23.40
N LEU A 207 16.29 7.73 22.53
CA LEU A 207 15.54 7.87 21.29
C LEU A 207 16.29 7.18 20.14
N GLN A 208 15.67 6.20 19.48
CA GLN A 208 16.18 5.55 18.27
C GLN A 208 15.70 6.28 17.02
N MET A 209 16.63 6.90 16.30
CA MET A 209 16.37 7.46 14.97
C MET A 209 17.20 6.82 13.86
N GLU A 210 18.21 6.01 14.20
CA GLU A 210 19.10 5.38 13.22
C GLU A 210 18.38 4.28 12.41
N PRO A 211 18.90 3.92 11.22
CA PRO A 211 18.39 2.80 10.44
C PRO A 211 18.27 1.52 11.26
N SER A 212 17.15 0.81 11.11
CA SER A 212 16.89 -0.43 11.83
C SER A 212 16.41 -1.53 10.88
N ASP A 213 16.72 -2.78 11.23
CA ASP A 213 16.17 -3.97 10.61
C ASP A 213 15.02 -4.59 11.42
N ARG A 214 14.65 -4.00 12.57
CA ARG A 214 13.57 -4.49 13.42
C ARG A 214 12.26 -4.52 12.64
N GLY A 215 11.72 -5.72 12.44
CA GLY A 215 10.48 -5.93 11.68
C GLY A 215 10.64 -5.90 10.15
N LEU A 216 11.84 -5.68 9.62
CA LEU A 216 12.13 -5.65 8.18
C LEU A 216 11.62 -6.92 7.51
N ASP A 217 11.90 -8.08 8.13
CA ASP A 217 11.51 -9.39 7.64
C ASP A 217 9.99 -9.51 7.37
N PHE A 218 9.19 -9.06 8.34
CA PHE A 218 7.74 -9.08 8.25
C PHE A 218 7.24 -8.15 7.14
N VAL A 219 7.74 -6.91 7.08
CA VAL A 219 7.30 -5.92 6.08
C VAL A 219 7.71 -6.36 4.67
N LEU A 220 8.90 -6.96 4.52
CA LEU A 220 9.38 -7.53 3.27
C LEU A 220 8.48 -8.69 2.82
N LEU A 221 8.19 -9.65 3.71
CA LEU A 221 7.31 -10.78 3.42
C LEU A 221 5.89 -10.33 3.06
N ALA A 222 5.32 -9.39 3.82
CA ALA A 222 4.00 -8.83 3.55
C ALA A 222 3.96 -8.14 2.18
N SER A 223 5.00 -7.37 1.84
CA SER A 223 5.10 -6.67 0.56
C SER A 223 5.19 -7.64 -0.61
N ILE A 224 6.04 -8.66 -0.51
CA ILE A 224 6.19 -9.72 -1.52
C ILE A 224 4.87 -10.47 -1.68
N SER A 225 4.23 -10.88 -0.58
CA SER A 225 2.99 -11.63 -0.59
C SER A 225 1.84 -10.86 -1.23
N CYS A 226 1.73 -9.57 -0.92
CA CYS A 226 0.69 -8.73 -1.46
C CYS A 226 0.89 -8.44 -2.96
N LEU A 227 2.12 -8.10 -3.39
CA LEU A 227 2.38 -7.89 -4.81
C LEU A 227 2.19 -9.19 -5.61
N PHE A 228 2.61 -10.33 -5.08
CA PHE A 228 2.40 -11.63 -5.70
C PHE A 228 0.90 -11.90 -5.91
N GLY A 229 0.09 -11.65 -4.88
CA GLY A 229 -1.36 -11.74 -4.98
C GLY A 229 -1.95 -10.81 -6.04
N VAL A 230 -1.52 -9.54 -6.08
CA VAL A 230 -2.00 -8.57 -7.08
C VAL A 230 -1.67 -9.05 -8.50
N ILE A 231 -0.45 -9.54 -8.71
CA ILE A 231 -0.02 -10.10 -10.00
C ILE A 231 -0.87 -11.32 -10.37
N ARG A 232 -1.12 -12.23 -9.43
CA ARG A 232 -1.96 -13.42 -9.65
C ARG A 232 -3.37 -13.03 -10.11
N GLU A 233 -4.06 -12.20 -9.33
CA GLU A 233 -5.45 -11.82 -9.65
C GLU A 233 -5.53 -11.02 -10.96
N THR A 234 -4.52 -10.20 -11.26
CA THR A 234 -4.44 -9.47 -12.52
C THR A 234 -4.22 -10.43 -13.70
N ARG A 235 -3.26 -11.35 -13.59
CA ARG A 235 -2.96 -12.36 -14.61
C ARG A 235 -4.20 -13.21 -14.93
N GLU A 236 -4.90 -13.67 -13.91
CA GLU A 236 -6.14 -14.46 -14.06
C GLU A 236 -7.24 -13.67 -14.77
N ARG A 237 -7.44 -12.39 -14.41
CA ARG A 237 -8.44 -11.53 -15.04
C ARG A 237 -8.20 -11.33 -16.54
N PHE A 238 -6.94 -11.17 -16.94
CA PHE A 238 -6.57 -10.86 -18.31
C PHE A 238 -6.19 -12.09 -19.15
N GLY A 239 -6.20 -13.29 -18.56
CA GLY A 239 -5.89 -14.53 -19.29
C GLY A 239 -4.50 -14.53 -19.92
N LEU A 240 -3.47 -14.07 -19.20
CA LEU A 240 -2.12 -13.85 -19.74
C LEU A 240 -1.31 -15.15 -19.87
N GLU A 241 -1.76 -16.08 -20.73
CA GLU A 241 -1.14 -17.40 -20.95
C GLU A 241 0.31 -17.31 -21.45
N ALA A 242 0.64 -16.26 -22.21
CA ALA A 242 1.99 -16.03 -22.73
C ALA A 242 3.06 -15.85 -21.61
N LEU A 243 2.63 -15.56 -20.38
CA LEU A 243 3.51 -15.39 -19.22
C LEU A 243 3.48 -16.59 -18.27
N GLU A 244 2.86 -17.70 -18.67
CA GLU A 244 2.61 -18.82 -17.77
C GLU A 244 3.89 -19.50 -17.27
N SER A 245 4.86 -19.73 -18.15
CA SER A 245 6.13 -20.34 -17.77
C SER A 245 6.90 -19.50 -16.74
N GLU A 246 6.94 -18.18 -16.96
CA GLU A 246 7.57 -17.21 -16.05
C GLU A 246 6.82 -17.14 -14.71
N TRP A 247 5.49 -17.12 -14.75
CA TRP A 247 4.65 -17.18 -13.55
C TRP A 247 4.90 -18.45 -12.72
N GLN A 248 4.96 -19.63 -13.35
CA GLN A 248 5.18 -20.89 -12.65
C GLN A 248 6.53 -20.95 -11.93
N ILE A 249 7.57 -20.33 -12.52
CA ILE A 249 8.88 -20.20 -11.85
C ILE A 249 8.76 -19.31 -10.61
N ILE A 250 8.12 -18.14 -10.75
CA ILE A 250 7.92 -17.19 -9.65
C ILE A 250 7.04 -17.78 -8.54
N ALA A 251 5.97 -18.50 -8.89
CA ALA A 251 5.06 -19.14 -7.94
C ALA A 251 5.76 -20.23 -7.13
N LYS A 252 6.51 -21.14 -7.77
CA LYS A 252 7.29 -22.17 -7.07
C LYS A 252 8.30 -21.55 -6.10
N ARG A 253 8.93 -20.45 -6.50
CA ARG A 253 9.88 -19.75 -5.62
C ARG A 253 9.18 -19.06 -4.46
N PHE A 254 8.02 -18.43 -4.69
CA PHE A 254 7.22 -17.83 -3.62
C PHE A 254 6.85 -18.86 -2.54
N ASP A 255 6.46 -20.06 -2.93
CA ASP A 255 6.13 -21.13 -1.98
C ASP A 255 7.36 -21.55 -1.16
N ALA A 256 8.55 -21.60 -1.77
CA ALA A 256 9.80 -21.89 -1.07
C ALA A 256 10.19 -20.78 -0.07
N GLU A 257 9.95 -19.51 -0.40
CA GLU A 257 10.27 -18.36 0.45
C GLU A 257 9.30 -18.22 1.63
N LYS A 258 8.06 -18.71 1.52
CA LYS A 258 7.10 -18.75 2.64
C LYS A 258 7.46 -19.73 3.76
N MET A 259 8.30 -20.73 3.44
CA MET A 259 8.65 -21.81 4.37
C MET A 259 9.96 -21.57 5.12
N GLN A 260 10.60 -20.41 4.92
CA GLN A 260 11.86 -19.99 5.58
C GLN A 260 11.60 -18.83 6.53
#